data_AF-A0A1G0E2D6-F1
#
_entry.id   AF-A0A1G0E2D6-F1
#
_cell.length_a   1.000
_cell.length_b   1.000
_cell.length_c   1.000
_cell.angle_alpha   90.00
_cell.angle_beta   90.00
_cell.angle_gamma   90.00
#
_symmetry.space_group_name_H-M   'P 1'
#
loop_
_entity.id
_entity.type
_entity.pdbx_description
1 polymer ?
#
loop_
_entity_poly.entity_id
_entity_poly.type
_entity_poly.pdbx_seq_one_letter_code
_entity_poly.pdbx_strand_id
1 'polypeptide(L)'
;MELVIRKIGNSTGLTIPTALLRELGLAVGQVMSLNQTTDGALVLRAKSTRKKYTAKELNALCDFNAPMPDDLIAWDNVKPAGNESL
;
A
#
# COMPACT_ATOMS: atom_id res chain seq x y z
N MET A 1 -28.19 -11.72 10.72
CA MET A 1 -28.19 -11.69 9.25
C MET A 1 -27.47 -12.92 8.77
N GLU A 2 -28.03 -13.65 7.82
CA GLU A 2 -27.42 -14.86 7.26
C GLU A 2 -26.99 -14.56 5.82
N LEU A 3 -25.78 -15.01 5.45
CA LEU A 3 -25.24 -14.84 4.11
C LEU A 3 -24.87 -16.22 3.56
N VAL A 4 -25.10 -16.42 2.27
CA VAL A 4 -24.75 -17.65 1.57
C VAL A 4 -23.54 -17.39 0.70
N ILE A 5 -22.55 -18.27 0.80
CA ILE A 5 -21.38 -18.32 -0.07
C ILE A 5 -21.84 -18.79 -1.46
N ARG A 6 -21.54 -18.02 -2.51
CA ARG A 6 -21.97 -18.29 -3.90
C ARG A 6 -20.79 -18.35 -4.86
N LYS A 7 -20.93 -19.12 -5.94
CA LYS A 7 -19.94 -19.16 -7.02
C LYS A 7 -19.98 -17.85 -7.82
N ILE A 8 -18.81 -17.25 -8.04
CA ILE A 8 -18.59 -16.04 -8.84
C ILE A 8 -17.48 -16.34 -9.85
N GLY A 9 -17.85 -16.67 -11.08
CA GLY A 9 -16.91 -17.15 -12.10
C GLY A 9 -16.18 -18.42 -11.65
N ASN A 10 -14.85 -18.36 -11.59
CA ASN A 10 -13.98 -19.43 -11.10
C ASN A 10 -13.69 -19.35 -9.60
N SER A 11 -14.34 -18.43 -8.88
CA SER A 11 -14.14 -18.20 -7.46
C SER A 11 -15.43 -18.35 -6.67
N THR A 12 -15.34 -18.21 -5.36
CA THR A 12 -16.49 -18.23 -4.47
C THR A 12 -16.47 -16.96 -3.63
N GLY A 13 -17.63 -16.33 -3.43
CA GLY A 13 -17.72 -15.05 -2.72
C GLY A 13 -18.95 -14.93 -1.85
N LEU A 14 -18.91 -13.93 -0.97
CA LEU A 14 -20.02 -13.50 -0.13
C LEU A 14 -20.55 -12.16 -0.65
N THR A 15 -21.87 -12.01 -0.67
CA THR A 15 -22.49 -10.72 -0.96
C THR A 15 -22.65 -9.94 0.33
N ILE A 16 -22.00 -8.78 0.42
CA ILE A 16 -22.11 -7.89 1.59
C ILE A 16 -23.15 -6.80 1.27
N PRO A 17 -24.20 -6.63 2.10
CA PRO A 17 -25.17 -5.55 1.90
C PRO A 17 -24.52 -4.17 1.92
N THR A 18 -25.02 -3.27 1.09
CA THR A 18 -24.50 -1.89 0.95
C THR A 18 -24.61 -1.08 2.25
N ALA A 19 -25.66 -1.31 3.03
CA ALA A 19 -25.83 -0.69 4.34
C ALA A 19 -24.68 -1.04 5.30
N LEU A 20 -24.28 -2.31 5.36
CA LEU A 20 -23.19 -2.79 6.21
C LEU A 20 -21.82 -2.24 5.72
N LEU A 21 -21.60 -2.20 4.41
CA LEU A 21 -20.40 -1.55 3.84
C LEU A 21 -20.27 -0.10 4.30
N ARG A 22 -21.37 0.67 4.26
CA ARG A 22 -21.40 2.08 4.67
C ARG A 22 -21.17 2.24 6.18
N GLU A 23 -21.81 1.42 7.00
CA GLU A 23 -21.64 1.43 8.46
C GLU A 23 -20.19 1.14 8.87
N LEU A 24 -19.53 0.23 8.13
CA LEU A 24 -18.12 -0.11 8.37
C LEU A 24 -17.13 0.88 7.72
N GLY A 25 -17.60 1.91 7.01
CA GLY A 25 -16.75 2.87 6.31
C GLY A 25 -15.89 2.24 5.20
N LEU A 26 -16.37 1.15 4.62
CA LEU A 26 -15.67 0.39 3.58
C LEU A 26 -16.19 0.76 2.19
N ALA A 27 -15.32 0.65 1.18
CA ALA A 27 -15.65 0.94 -0.21
C ALA A 27 -15.54 -0.30 -1.11
N VAL A 28 -16.32 -0.32 -2.19
CA VAL A 28 -16.18 -1.32 -3.26
C VAL A 28 -14.79 -1.19 -3.89
N GLY A 29 -14.09 -2.31 -4.09
CA GLY A 29 -12.73 -2.34 -4.62
C GLY A 29 -11.63 -2.12 -3.59
N GLN A 30 -11.97 -1.89 -2.30
CA GLN A 30 -11.00 -1.78 -1.23
C GLN A 30 -10.30 -3.12 -0.98
N VAL A 31 -8.98 -3.08 -0.78
CA VAL A 31 -8.18 -4.27 -0.49
C VAL A 31 -8.43 -4.72 0.95
N MET A 32 -8.76 -5.99 1.13
CA MET A 32 -9.01 -6.61 2.43
C MET A 32 -7.98 -7.71 2.69
N SER A 33 -7.56 -7.89 3.93
CA SER A 33 -6.86 -9.09 4.39
C SER A 33 -7.87 -10.09 4.95
N LEU A 34 -7.77 -11.35 4.55
CA LEU A 34 -8.57 -12.47 5.04
C LEU A 34 -7.71 -13.37 5.90
N ASN A 35 -8.04 -13.50 7.18
CA ASN A 35 -7.39 -14.41 8.12
C ASN A 35 -8.42 -15.35 8.74
N GLN A 36 -7.98 -16.54 9.14
CA GLN A 36 -8.79 -17.47 9.93
C GLN A 36 -8.37 -17.37 11.41
N THR A 37 -9.32 -17.34 12.33
CA THR A 37 -9.04 -17.44 13.77
C THR A 37 -8.90 -18.91 14.19
N THR A 38 -8.36 -19.14 15.38
CA THR A 38 -8.16 -20.49 15.93
C THR A 38 -9.48 -21.26 16.14
N ASP A 39 -10.56 -20.53 16.40
CA ASP A 39 -11.93 -21.01 16.52
C ASP A 39 -12.61 -21.25 15.15
N GLY A 40 -11.89 -21.02 14.05
CA GLY A 40 -12.36 -21.32 12.70
C GLY A 40 -13.16 -20.20 12.04
N ALA A 41 -13.30 -19.04 12.68
CA ALA A 41 -13.98 -17.90 12.09
C ALA A 41 -13.12 -17.22 11.01
N LEU A 42 -13.79 -16.63 10.02
CA LEU A 42 -13.15 -15.81 8.99
C LEU A 42 -13.18 -14.34 9.44
N VAL A 43 -12.01 -13.71 9.50
CA VAL A 43 -11.84 -12.30 9.87
C VAL A 43 -11.32 -11.52 8.66
N LEU A 44 -12.14 -10.57 8.22
CA LEU A 44 -11.80 -9.61 7.17
C LEU A 44 -11.37 -8.29 7.82
N ARG A 45 -10.22 -7.74 7.41
CA ARG A 45 -9.77 -6.41 7.83
C ARG A 45 -9.42 -5.57 6.61
N ALA A 46 -9.77 -4.29 6.65
CA ALA A 46 -9.29 -3.34 5.68
C ALA A 46 -7.76 -3.30 5.71
N LYS A 47 -7.13 -3.62 4.58
CA LYS A 47 -5.69 -3.44 4.45
C LYS A 47 -5.46 -1.94 4.28
N SER A 48 -4.77 -1.31 5.24
CA SER A 48 -4.29 0.06 5.05
C SER A 48 -3.35 0.04 3.84
N THR A 49 -3.82 0.55 2.71
CA THR A 49 -3.14 0.44 1.41
C THR A 49 -1.86 1.26 1.32
N ARG A 50 -1.60 2.14 2.29
CA ARG A 50 -0.28 2.76 2.46
C ARG A 50 0.25 2.42 3.84
N LYS A 51 1.43 1.82 3.89
CA LYS A 51 2.29 1.95 5.06
C LYS A 51 2.53 3.45 5.23
N LYS A 52 1.99 4.04 6.29
CA LYS A 52 2.30 5.40 6.66
C LYS A 52 3.66 5.35 7.33
N TYR A 53 4.69 5.61 6.55
CA TYR A 53 6.03 5.75 7.10
C TYR A 53 6.18 7.18 7.63
N THR A 54 6.70 7.29 8.84
CA THR A 54 7.20 8.54 9.39
C THR A 54 8.61 8.81 8.84
N ALA A 55 9.02 10.08 8.79
CA ALA A 55 10.38 10.44 8.42
C ALA A 55 11.42 9.71 9.31
N LYS A 56 11.11 9.52 10.60
CA LYS A 56 11.95 8.76 11.53
C LYS A 56 12.15 7.31 11.11
N GLU A 57 11.08 6.63 10.69
CA GLU A 57 11.16 5.23 10.25
C GLU A 57 11.94 5.07 8.95
N LEU A 58 11.80 6.00 8.00
CA LEU A 58 12.57 5.97 6.76
C LEU A 58 14.05 6.27 7.02
N ASN A 59 14.35 7.28 7.84
CA ASN A 59 15.72 7.66 8.17
C ASN A 59 16.46 6.56 8.94
N ALA A 60 15.76 5.75 9.74
CA ALA A 60 16.35 4.61 10.44
C ALA A 60 16.81 3.49 9.49
N LEU A 61 16.32 3.46 8.24
CA LEU A 61 16.74 2.51 7.21
C LEU A 61 17.94 3.00 6.39
N CYS A 62 18.35 4.26 6.56
CA CYS A 62 19.48 4.84 5.85
C CYS A 62 20.79 4.56 6.58
N ASP A 63 21.83 4.23 5.82
CA ASP A 63 23.21 4.27 6.32
C ASP A 63 23.74 5.70 6.22
N PHE A 64 23.96 6.34 7.36
CA PHE A 64 24.49 7.71 7.43
C PHE A 64 25.98 7.82 7.09
N ASN A 65 26.68 6.69 6.97
CA ASN A 65 28.08 6.65 6.54
C ASN A 65 28.22 6.26 5.07
N ALA A 66 27.10 6.09 4.35
CA ALA A 66 27.14 5.76 2.94
C ALA A 66 27.87 6.87 2.15
N PRO A 67 28.83 6.52 1.27
CA PRO A 67 29.48 7.50 0.41
C PRO A 67 28.48 8.08 -0.59
N MET A 68 28.78 9.30 -1.07
CA MET A 68 27.99 9.95 -2.11
C MET A 68 27.96 9.07 -3.37
N PRO A 69 26.78 8.80 -3.96
CA PRO A 69 26.66 8.03 -5.20
C PRO A 69 27.43 8.66 -6.37
N ASP A 70 28.11 7.82 -7.15
CA ASP A 70 28.96 8.24 -8.28
C ASP A 70 28.19 9.03 -9.35
N ASP A 71 26.91 8.73 -9.56
CA ASP A 71 26.03 9.43 -10.51
C ASP A 71 25.72 10.87 -10.06
N LEU A 72 25.55 11.08 -8.76
CA LEU A 72 25.37 12.43 -8.20
C LEU A 72 26.68 13.22 -8.23
N ILE A 73 27.83 12.58 -7.95
CA ILE A 73 29.14 13.20 -8.11
C ILE A 73 29.35 13.60 -9.59
N ALA A 74 29.01 12.71 -10.52
CA ALA A 74 29.11 13.02 -11.95
C ALA A 74 28.21 14.20 -12.32
N TRP A 75 26.97 14.24 -11.82
CA TRP A 75 26.02 15.34 -12.03
C TRP A 75 26.55 16.69 -11.54
N ASP A 76 27.10 16.74 -10.33
CA ASP A 76 27.68 17.98 -9.76
C ASP A 76 28.89 18.49 -10.55
N ASN A 77 29.58 17.60 -11.28
CA ASN A 77 30.73 17.93 -12.11
C ASN A 77 30.37 18.19 -13.59
N VAL A 78 29.10 18.12 -13.97
CA VAL A 78 28.66 18.44 -15.33
C VAL A 78 28.85 19.94 -15.58
N LYS A 79 29.65 20.28 -16.60
CA LYS A 79 29.80 21.65 -17.04
C LYS A 79 28.51 22.13 -17.71
N PRO A 80 28.09 23.40 -17.52
CA PRO A 80 26.98 23.98 -18.26
C PRO A 80 27.19 23.79 -19.77
N ALA A 81 26.23 23.15 -20.44
CA ALA A 81 26.26 22.87 -21.88
C ALA A 81 25.29 23.79 -22.67
N GLY A 82 24.70 24.79 -22.02
CA GLY A 82 23.79 25.75 -22.64
C GLY A 82 24.55 26.78 -23.48
N ASN A 83 24.01 27.13 -24.64
CA ASN A 83 24.46 28.24 -25.49
C ASN A 83 23.70 29.55 -25.17
N GLU A 84 23.11 29.66 -23.98
CA GLU A 84 22.39 30.85 -23.57
C GLU A 84 23.39 32.02 -23.48
N SER A 85 23.24 32.99 -24.37
CA SER A 85 24.07 34.19 -24.38
C SER A 85 23.66 35.08 -23.20
N LEU A 86 24.63 35.43 -22.35
CA LEU A 86 24.48 36.39 -21.25
C LEU A 86 23.93 37.73 -21.72
#